data_AF-A0A3E2CPY7-F1
#
_entry.id   AF-A0A3E2CPY7-F1
#
_cell.length_a   1.000
_cell.length_b   1.000
_cell.length_c   1.000
_cell.angle_alpha   90.00
_cell.angle_beta   90.00
_cell.angle_gamma   90.00
#
_symmetry.space_group_name_H-M   'P 1'
#
loop_
_entity.id
_entity.type
_entity.pdbx_description
1 polymer ?
#
loop_
_entity_poly.entity_id
_entity_poly.type
_entity_poly.pdbx_seq_one_letter_code
_entity_poly.pdbx_strand_id
1 'polypeptide(L)'
;MTEREQQILTWIQQNPMISQQELANLAGITRSGVAAHISNLIRKGYLRGKGYIVTPPSYVTVVGGISMDVLGIACGDLMDYTSNASHVRYMLGGVGRNIAVALERLNIRTSMVSVYGGDHNGELFRIDAAANGLDIGYAKQLPESMTASYMYVGDASGQRLLALDDMSIYDHMTPDFLRERMSIIENADILVLDTNIPQKSIEWLCDRYRRPIVVRAVTDAKAPRVLSRLSRIDTLILDTAESQALTGINAVDERSAIRCANVLLKRG
;
A
#
# COMPACT_ATOMS: atom_id res chain seq x y z
N MET A 1 17.64 -15.43 9.77
CA MET A 1 16.91 -16.55 10.41
C MET A 1 17.92 -17.61 10.78
N THR A 2 17.84 -18.22 11.97
CA THR A 2 18.76 -19.30 12.36
C THR A 2 18.33 -20.63 11.72
N GLU A 3 19.23 -21.61 11.63
CA GLU A 3 18.90 -22.95 11.13
C GLU A 3 17.76 -23.59 11.93
N ARG A 4 17.71 -23.34 13.25
CA ARG A 4 16.64 -23.83 14.12
C ARG A 4 15.31 -23.14 13.87
N GLU A 5 15.31 -21.83 13.62
CA GLU A 5 14.11 -21.08 13.24
C GLU A 5 13.57 -21.56 11.89
N GLN A 6 14.45 -21.86 10.93
CA GLN A 6 14.07 -22.42 9.63
C GLN A 6 13.38 -23.77 9.79
N GLN A 7 13.95 -24.70 10.58
CA GLN A 7 13.35 -26.02 10.83
C GLN A 7 11.96 -25.91 11.49
N ILE A 8 11.83 -25.09 12.53
CA ILE A 8 10.54 -24.88 13.21
C ILE A 8 9.52 -24.28 12.24
N LEU A 9 9.91 -23.31 11.42
CA LEU A 9 9.04 -22.70 10.42
C LEU A 9 8.56 -23.73 9.39
N THR A 10 9.45 -24.61 8.91
CA THR A 10 9.10 -25.69 7.95
C THR A 10 8.11 -26.69 8.54
N TRP A 11 8.25 -27.08 9.82
CA TRP A 11 7.28 -27.98 10.45
C TRP A 11 5.93 -27.33 10.66
N ILE A 12 5.90 -26.04 11.02
CA ILE A 12 4.65 -25.27 11.11
C ILE A 12 3.99 -25.13 9.73
N GLN A 13 4.77 -24.94 8.66
CA GLN A 13 4.27 -24.91 7.28
C GLN A 13 3.59 -26.22 6.86
N GLN A 14 4.16 -27.35 7.27
CA GLN A 14 3.63 -28.68 6.96
C GLN A 14 2.39 -29.01 7.81
N ASN A 15 2.34 -28.54 9.06
CA ASN A 15 1.22 -28.73 9.97
C ASN A 15 0.97 -27.46 10.79
N PRO A 16 0.10 -26.54 10.32
CA PRO A 16 -0.19 -25.28 11.03
C PRO A 16 -0.79 -25.47 12.43
N MET A 17 -1.36 -26.65 12.71
CA MET A 17 -1.97 -26.99 14.00
C MET A 17 -0.99 -27.68 14.96
N ILE A 18 0.29 -27.82 14.58
CA ILE A 18 1.30 -28.47 15.41
C ILE A 18 1.48 -27.74 16.74
N SER A 19 1.47 -28.47 17.85
CA SER A 19 1.65 -27.87 19.17
C SER A 19 3.12 -27.51 19.44
N GLN A 20 3.36 -26.56 20.36
CA GLN A 20 4.74 -26.25 20.79
C GLN A 20 5.45 -27.45 21.40
N GLN A 21 4.70 -28.37 22.00
CA GLN A 21 5.26 -29.57 22.61
C GLN A 21 5.71 -30.57 21.55
N GLU A 22 4.94 -30.75 20.47
CA GLU A 22 5.34 -31.59 19.33
C GLU A 22 6.55 -31.01 18.60
N LEU A 23 6.57 -29.70 18.36
CA LEU A 23 7.74 -29.00 17.81
C LEU A 23 8.97 -29.18 18.70
N ALA A 24 8.80 -29.18 20.03
CA ALA A 24 9.90 -29.37 20.98
C ALA A 24 10.49 -30.78 20.89
N ASN A 25 9.60 -31.79 20.77
CA ASN A 25 9.99 -33.18 20.58
C ASN A 25 10.73 -33.37 19.24
N LEU A 26 10.25 -32.76 18.15
CA LEU A 26 10.92 -32.81 16.83
C LEU A 26 12.28 -32.11 16.85
N ALA A 27 12.37 -30.95 17.50
CA ALA A 27 13.59 -30.15 17.58
C ALA A 27 14.63 -30.71 18.56
N GLY A 28 14.24 -31.61 19.47
CA GLY A 28 15.10 -32.07 20.57
C GLY A 28 15.44 -30.97 21.56
N ILE A 29 14.55 -30.00 21.76
CA ILE A 29 14.73 -28.88 22.71
C ILE A 29 13.53 -28.76 23.66
N THR A 30 13.62 -27.88 24.66
CA THR A 30 12.50 -27.64 25.57
C THR A 30 11.35 -26.90 24.88
N ARG A 31 10.12 -27.09 25.40
CA ARG A 31 8.94 -26.32 24.97
C ARG A 31 9.16 -24.81 25.08
N SER A 32 9.85 -24.35 26.14
CA SER A 32 10.22 -22.94 26.31
C SER A 32 11.23 -22.46 25.25
N GLY A 33 12.16 -23.31 24.84
CA GLY A 33 13.07 -23.04 23.73
C GLY A 33 12.34 -22.86 22.39
N VAL A 34 11.40 -23.75 22.08
CA VAL A 34 10.50 -23.59 20.92
C VAL A 34 9.70 -22.28 21.01
N ALA A 35 9.12 -21.98 22.17
CA ALA A 35 8.36 -20.75 22.37
C ALA A 35 9.20 -19.49 22.10
N ALA A 36 10.49 -19.50 22.47
CA ALA A 36 11.42 -18.42 22.16
C ALA A 36 11.67 -18.27 20.64
N HIS A 37 11.88 -19.38 19.93
CA HIS A 37 12.02 -19.38 18.47
C HIS A 37 10.75 -18.91 17.76
N ILE A 38 9.58 -19.36 18.19
CA ILE A 38 8.28 -18.91 17.67
C ILE A 38 8.10 -17.41 17.93
N SER A 39 8.43 -16.92 19.13
CA SER A 39 8.37 -15.48 19.44
C SER A 39 9.29 -14.68 18.53
N ASN A 40 10.49 -15.19 18.24
CA ASN A 40 11.40 -14.57 17.28
C ASN A 40 10.85 -14.61 15.84
N LEU A 41 10.26 -15.72 15.40
CA LEU A 41 9.64 -15.85 14.08
C LEU A 41 8.45 -14.90 13.92
N ILE A 42 7.64 -14.70 14.97
CA ILE A 42 6.57 -13.70 15.00
C ILE A 42 7.14 -12.28 14.93
N ARG A 43 8.18 -11.98 15.72
CA ARG A 43 8.85 -10.67 15.70
C ARG A 43 9.45 -10.35 14.33
N LYS A 44 10.01 -11.36 13.68
CA LYS A 44 10.55 -11.31 12.31
C LYS A 44 9.47 -11.45 11.23
N GLY A 45 8.19 -11.45 11.58
CA GLY A 45 7.09 -11.46 10.61
C GLY A 45 6.88 -12.76 9.82
N TYR A 46 7.57 -13.87 10.14
CA TYR A 46 7.36 -15.17 9.47
C TYR A 46 6.11 -15.91 9.94
N LEU A 47 5.64 -15.61 11.16
CA LEU A 47 4.45 -16.19 11.76
C LEU A 47 3.51 -15.10 12.30
N ARG A 48 2.20 -15.33 12.24
CA ARG A 48 1.18 -14.43 12.79
C ARG A 48 0.19 -15.17 13.70
N GLY A 49 -0.14 -14.54 14.82
CA GLY A 49 -1.14 -15.04 15.78
C GLY A 49 -0.71 -16.28 16.58
N LYS A 50 -1.61 -16.76 17.46
CA LYS A 50 -1.39 -17.94 18.32
C LYS A 50 -1.53 -19.28 17.57
N GLY A 51 -2.11 -19.27 16.36
CA GLY A 51 -2.30 -20.45 15.50
C GLY A 51 -1.28 -20.55 14.36
N TYR A 52 -0.10 -19.93 14.51
CA TYR A 52 1.03 -20.02 13.59
C TYR A 52 0.68 -19.81 12.11
N ILE A 53 -0.03 -18.74 11.78
CA ILE A 53 -0.30 -18.40 10.39
C ILE A 53 1.03 -18.09 9.72
N VAL A 54 1.43 -18.92 8.77
CA VAL A 54 2.67 -18.75 8.04
C VAL A 54 2.54 -17.55 7.09
N THR A 55 3.48 -16.63 7.21
CA THR A 55 3.73 -15.63 6.17
C THR A 55 4.43 -16.34 5.02
N PRO A 56 3.98 -16.18 3.75
CA PRO A 56 4.55 -16.92 2.64
C PRO A 56 6.03 -16.57 2.49
N PRO A 57 6.79 -17.45 1.81
CA PRO A 57 8.22 -17.23 1.58
C PRO A 57 8.51 -15.97 0.75
N SER A 58 7.53 -15.47 -0.01
CA SER A 58 7.63 -14.25 -0.83
C SER A 58 6.31 -13.49 -0.79
N TYR A 59 6.38 -12.18 -0.60
CA TYR A 59 5.22 -11.29 -0.62
C TYR A 59 5.62 -9.83 -0.89
N VAL A 60 4.64 -9.05 -1.31
CA VAL A 60 4.76 -7.59 -1.49
C VAL A 60 4.09 -6.89 -0.32
N THR A 61 4.68 -5.82 0.18
CA THR A 61 3.98 -4.88 1.07
C THR A 61 3.66 -3.61 0.33
N VAL A 62 2.39 -3.22 0.34
CA VAL A 62 1.94 -1.95 -0.22
C VAL A 62 1.65 -0.99 0.94
N VAL A 63 2.33 0.15 0.97
CA VAL A 63 2.06 1.26 1.88
C VAL A 63 1.47 2.41 1.06
N GLY A 64 0.16 2.62 1.17
CA GLY A 64 -0.51 3.59 0.31
C GLY A 64 -1.96 3.85 0.71
N GLY A 65 -2.63 4.64 -0.11
CA GLY A 65 -3.97 5.12 0.17
C GLY A 65 -5.09 4.16 -0.24
N ILE A 66 -6.22 4.31 0.43
CA ILE A 66 -7.52 3.72 0.12
C ILE A 66 -8.55 4.87 0.08
N SER A 67 -9.34 4.99 -0.98
CA SER A 67 -10.34 6.06 -1.07
C SER A 67 -11.70 5.56 -1.54
N MET A 68 -12.75 6.30 -1.22
CA MET A 68 -14.01 6.22 -1.95
C MET A 68 -14.02 7.27 -3.06
N ASP A 69 -14.11 6.82 -4.31
CA ASP A 69 -14.17 7.67 -5.47
C ASP A 69 -15.64 7.86 -5.87
N VAL A 70 -16.08 9.11 -5.95
CA VAL A 70 -17.43 9.54 -6.36
C VAL A 70 -17.31 10.22 -7.71
N LEU A 71 -17.73 9.53 -8.77
CA LEU A 71 -17.63 10.03 -10.14
C LEU A 71 -19.00 10.46 -10.63
N GLY A 72 -19.17 11.77 -10.84
CA GLY A 72 -20.33 12.37 -11.49
C GLY A 72 -20.01 12.78 -12.92
N ILE A 73 -20.75 12.21 -13.89
CA ILE A 73 -20.68 12.60 -15.31
C ILE A 73 -22.01 13.20 -15.70
N ALA A 74 -22.00 14.42 -16.22
CA ALA A 74 -23.21 15.10 -16.69
C ALA A 74 -23.86 14.33 -17.85
N CYS A 75 -25.19 14.30 -17.91
CA CYS A 75 -25.90 13.71 -19.06
C CYS A 75 -25.96 14.67 -20.27
N GLY A 76 -25.62 15.94 -20.08
CA GLY A 76 -25.66 16.99 -21.10
C GLY A 76 -24.93 18.23 -20.60
N ASP A 77 -25.23 19.38 -21.19
CA ASP A 77 -24.64 20.65 -20.80
C ASP A 77 -24.95 20.98 -19.33
N LEU A 78 -23.92 21.44 -18.61
CA LEU A 78 -24.04 21.81 -17.22
C LEU A 78 -24.52 23.25 -17.08
N MET A 79 -25.45 23.47 -16.15
CA MET A 79 -25.88 24.79 -15.71
C MET A 79 -25.31 25.08 -14.32
N ASP A 80 -24.70 26.26 -14.17
CA ASP A 80 -24.15 26.70 -12.89
C ASP A 80 -25.24 26.96 -11.84
N TYR A 81 -24.88 26.80 -10.57
CA TYR A 81 -25.73 27.08 -9.40
C TYR A 81 -27.07 26.31 -9.34
N THR A 82 -27.18 25.17 -10.04
CA THR A 82 -28.36 24.29 -10.00
C THR A 82 -27.97 22.81 -10.00
N SER A 83 -28.95 21.93 -9.81
CA SER A 83 -28.76 20.48 -9.96
C SER A 83 -28.75 20.10 -11.45
N ASN A 84 -27.84 19.20 -11.80
CA ASN A 84 -27.67 18.73 -13.17
C ASN A 84 -27.91 17.22 -13.24
N ALA A 85 -28.72 16.79 -14.21
CA ALA A 85 -28.93 15.37 -14.46
C ALA A 85 -27.59 14.70 -14.80
N SER A 86 -27.21 13.70 -14.00
CA SER A 86 -25.88 13.10 -14.05
C SER A 86 -25.93 11.61 -13.74
N HIS A 87 -24.95 10.86 -14.25
CA HIS A 87 -24.65 9.52 -13.79
C HIS A 87 -23.60 9.60 -12.67
N VAL A 88 -24.00 9.26 -11.45
CA VAL A 88 -23.11 9.21 -10.29
C VAL A 88 -22.77 7.76 -9.96
N ARG A 89 -21.48 7.46 -9.85
CA ARG A 89 -20.95 6.15 -9.46
C ARG A 89 -20.05 6.27 -8.25
N TYR A 90 -20.15 5.27 -7.38
CA TYR A 90 -19.31 5.11 -6.20
C TYR A 90 -18.39 3.91 -6.44
N MET A 91 -17.10 4.09 -6.24
CA MET A 91 -16.11 3.04 -6.43
C MET A 91 -15.06 3.11 -5.33
N LEU A 92 -14.63 1.95 -4.84
CA LEU A 92 -13.41 1.92 -4.02
C LEU A 92 -12.20 2.16 -4.92
N GLY A 93 -11.48 3.22 -4.60
CA GLY A 93 -10.24 3.64 -5.23
C GLY A 93 -9.07 3.64 -4.24
N GLY A 94 -8.15 4.55 -4.47
CA GLY A 94 -6.86 4.62 -3.79
C GLY A 94 -5.80 3.84 -4.55
N VAL A 95 -4.72 4.53 -4.95
CA VAL A 95 -3.65 3.95 -5.76
C VAL A 95 -3.02 2.73 -5.05
N GLY A 96 -2.69 2.85 -3.77
CA GLY A 96 -2.20 1.75 -2.96
C GLY A 96 -3.16 0.54 -2.97
N ARG A 97 -4.45 0.75 -2.65
CA ARG A 97 -5.45 -0.34 -2.67
C ARG A 97 -5.56 -1.00 -4.05
N ASN A 98 -5.60 -0.20 -5.11
CA ASN A 98 -5.75 -0.72 -6.47
C ASN A 98 -4.55 -1.59 -6.89
N ILE A 99 -3.32 -1.16 -6.55
CA ILE A 99 -2.12 -1.97 -6.76
C ILE A 99 -2.21 -3.26 -5.93
N ALA A 100 -2.57 -3.16 -4.65
CA ALA A 100 -2.63 -4.33 -3.78
C ALA A 100 -3.65 -5.38 -4.24
N VAL A 101 -4.85 -4.95 -4.65
CA VAL A 101 -5.87 -5.84 -5.22
C VAL A 101 -5.42 -6.44 -6.56
N ALA A 102 -4.73 -5.66 -7.41
CA ALA A 102 -4.22 -6.18 -8.67
C ALA A 102 -3.18 -7.28 -8.45
N LEU A 103 -2.29 -7.10 -7.47
CA LEU A 103 -1.30 -8.12 -7.09
C LEU A 103 -1.98 -9.40 -6.58
N GLU A 104 -2.98 -9.30 -5.70
CA GLU A 104 -3.74 -10.47 -5.23
C GLU A 104 -4.44 -11.20 -6.38
N ARG A 105 -5.01 -10.48 -7.34
CA ARG A 105 -5.63 -11.08 -8.55
C ARG A 105 -4.62 -11.79 -9.45
N LEU A 106 -3.34 -11.41 -9.38
CA LEU A 106 -2.23 -12.09 -10.04
C LEU A 106 -1.64 -13.22 -9.19
N ASN A 107 -2.27 -13.57 -8.06
CA ASN A 107 -1.80 -14.55 -7.08
C ASN A 107 -0.45 -14.17 -6.44
N ILE A 108 -0.14 -12.87 -6.38
CA ILE A 108 1.01 -12.34 -5.65
C ILE A 108 0.51 -11.95 -4.27
N ARG A 109 0.94 -12.69 -3.26
CA ARG A 109 0.54 -12.41 -1.87
C ARG A 109 0.99 -11.02 -1.47
N THR A 110 0.05 -10.25 -0.95
CA THR A 110 0.21 -8.83 -0.68
C THR A 110 -0.33 -8.47 0.71
N SER A 111 0.46 -7.67 1.43
CA SER A 111 0.03 -7.05 2.67
C SER A 111 -0.23 -5.57 2.45
N MET A 112 -1.38 -5.07 2.90
CA MET A 112 -1.72 -3.65 2.83
C MET A 112 -1.47 -2.96 4.16
N VAL A 113 -0.64 -1.93 4.14
CA VAL A 113 -0.42 -0.98 5.24
C VAL A 113 -1.08 0.34 4.88
N SER A 114 -2.17 0.66 5.59
CA SER A 114 -2.95 1.88 5.34
C SER A 114 -3.72 2.33 6.58
N VAL A 115 -4.48 3.41 6.44
CA VAL A 115 -5.48 3.86 7.41
C VAL A 115 -6.82 4.04 6.71
N TYR A 116 -7.91 3.77 7.40
CA TYR A 116 -9.27 3.94 6.90
C TYR A 116 -10.20 4.35 8.04
N GLY A 117 -11.34 4.95 7.71
CA GLY A 117 -12.26 5.52 8.67
C GLY A 117 -13.14 4.50 9.40
N GLY A 118 -13.76 4.96 10.49
CA GLY A 118 -14.86 4.27 11.18
C GLY A 118 -16.21 4.41 10.48
N ASP A 119 -16.21 4.95 9.27
CA ASP A 119 -17.37 5.30 8.48
C ASP A 119 -17.86 4.17 7.56
N HIS A 120 -18.95 4.43 6.83
CA HIS A 120 -19.52 3.46 5.88
C HIS A 120 -18.52 3.05 4.79
N ASN A 121 -17.73 4.00 4.29
CA ASN A 121 -16.70 3.76 3.29
C ASN A 121 -15.59 2.82 3.82
N GLY A 122 -15.23 2.96 5.09
CA GLY A 122 -14.30 2.06 5.76
C GLY A 122 -14.81 0.61 5.84
N GLU A 123 -16.11 0.43 6.10
CA GLU A 123 -16.71 -0.91 6.09
C GLU A 123 -16.79 -1.50 4.66
N LEU A 124 -17.12 -0.68 3.66
CA LEU A 124 -17.07 -1.10 2.26
C LEU A 124 -15.66 -1.58 1.87
N PHE A 125 -14.62 -0.84 2.28
CA PHE A 125 -13.23 -1.26 2.07
C PHE A 125 -12.94 -2.61 2.75
N ARG A 126 -13.44 -2.84 3.96
CA ARG A 126 -13.23 -4.10 4.68
C ARG A 126 -13.87 -5.30 3.98
N ILE A 127 -15.09 -5.12 3.46
CA ILE A 127 -15.81 -6.13 2.66
C ILE A 127 -15.06 -6.41 1.35
N ASP A 128 -14.63 -5.37 0.66
CA ASP A 128 -13.88 -5.47 -0.58
C ASP A 128 -12.53 -6.17 -0.41
N ALA A 129 -11.79 -5.83 0.65
CA ALA A 129 -10.53 -6.48 0.97
C ALA A 129 -10.72 -7.99 1.17
N ALA A 130 -11.75 -8.39 1.93
CA ALA A 130 -12.09 -9.79 2.12
C ALA A 130 -12.46 -10.49 0.80
N ALA A 131 -13.25 -9.82 -0.06
CA ALA A 131 -13.66 -10.37 -1.36
C ALA A 131 -12.48 -10.56 -2.34
N ASN A 132 -11.42 -9.74 -2.22
CA ASN A 132 -10.23 -9.84 -3.06
C ASN A 132 -9.06 -10.59 -2.37
N GLY A 133 -9.26 -11.16 -1.18
CA GLY A 133 -8.20 -11.88 -0.45
C GLY A 133 -7.08 -10.99 0.10
N LEU A 134 -7.28 -9.67 0.15
CA LEU A 134 -6.25 -8.71 0.55
C LEU A 134 -6.03 -8.72 2.07
N ASP A 135 -4.78 -8.95 2.52
CA ASP A 135 -4.43 -8.86 3.95
C ASP A 135 -4.34 -7.40 4.41
N ILE A 136 -5.44 -6.90 4.96
CA ILE A 136 -5.54 -5.59 5.61
C ILE A 136 -5.23 -5.63 7.10
N GLY A 137 -4.64 -6.72 7.59
CA GLY A 137 -4.30 -6.90 8.99
C GLY A 137 -3.28 -5.92 9.57
N TYR A 138 -2.59 -5.18 8.70
CA TYR A 138 -1.65 -4.13 9.03
C TYR A 138 -2.19 -2.73 8.70
N ALA A 139 -3.40 -2.65 8.12
CA ALA A 139 -4.15 -1.40 8.06
C ALA A 139 -4.79 -1.10 9.42
N LYS A 140 -5.04 0.18 9.70
CA LYS A 140 -5.67 0.63 10.95
C LYS A 140 -6.96 1.36 10.66
N GLN A 141 -8.05 0.87 11.24
CA GLN A 141 -9.29 1.64 11.32
C GLN A 141 -9.13 2.76 12.36
N LEU A 142 -9.52 3.97 12.00
CA LEU A 142 -9.56 5.14 12.86
C LEU A 142 -11.04 5.47 13.13
N PRO A 143 -11.59 5.10 14.32
CA PRO A 143 -13.04 5.14 14.57
C PRO A 143 -13.70 6.50 14.39
N GLU A 144 -12.97 7.58 14.68
CA GLU A 144 -13.49 8.97 14.61
C GLU A 144 -13.03 9.73 13.37
N SER A 145 -12.50 9.02 12.37
CA SER A 145 -12.07 9.61 11.10
C SER A 145 -12.93 9.12 9.94
N MET A 146 -13.02 9.96 8.91
CA MET A 146 -13.64 9.60 7.64
C MET A 146 -12.60 8.95 6.72
N THR A 147 -13.01 7.92 6.00
CA THR A 147 -12.19 7.33 4.93
C THR A 147 -11.95 8.38 3.85
N ALA A 148 -10.75 8.39 3.28
CA ALA A 148 -10.40 9.34 2.23
C ALA A 148 -11.42 9.29 1.08
N SER A 149 -11.72 10.44 0.49
CA SER A 149 -12.69 10.54 -0.59
C SER A 149 -12.18 11.39 -1.73
N TYR A 150 -12.51 10.98 -2.96
CA TYR A 150 -12.20 11.73 -4.16
C TYR A 150 -13.48 11.95 -4.94
N MET A 151 -13.83 13.22 -5.17
CA MET A 151 -14.97 13.59 -6.00
C MET A 151 -14.49 14.05 -7.35
N TYR A 152 -15.01 13.44 -8.41
CA TYR A 152 -14.77 13.81 -9.79
C TYR A 152 -16.08 14.34 -10.40
N VAL A 153 -16.03 15.53 -11.00
CA VAL A 153 -17.14 16.07 -11.78
C VAL A 153 -16.66 16.28 -13.21
N GLY A 154 -17.29 15.57 -14.14
CA GLY A 154 -17.03 15.68 -15.57
C GLY A 154 -18.22 16.18 -16.36
N ASP A 155 -17.94 16.78 -17.51
CA ASP A 155 -18.96 17.15 -18.49
C ASP A 155 -19.53 15.92 -19.22
N ALA A 156 -20.45 16.14 -20.16
CA ALA A 156 -21.08 15.07 -20.94
C ALA A 156 -20.12 14.29 -21.85
N SER A 157 -18.93 14.82 -22.14
CA SER A 157 -17.87 14.10 -22.86
C SER A 157 -17.04 13.21 -21.93
N GLY A 158 -17.22 13.36 -20.62
CA GLY A 158 -16.43 12.71 -19.58
C GLY A 158 -15.15 13.46 -19.23
N GLN A 159 -14.89 14.63 -19.83
CA GLN A 159 -13.74 15.45 -19.50
C GLN A 159 -13.89 16.04 -18.09
N ARG A 160 -12.81 16.01 -17.31
CA ARG A 160 -12.78 16.53 -15.93
C ARG A 160 -12.96 18.04 -15.95
N LEU A 161 -13.99 18.52 -15.26
CA LEU A 161 -14.19 19.94 -15.00
C LEU A 161 -13.55 20.34 -13.67
N LEU A 162 -13.84 19.60 -12.61
CA LEU A 162 -13.23 19.80 -11.30
C LEU A 162 -13.12 18.48 -10.56
N ALA A 163 -12.23 18.47 -9.58
CA ALA A 163 -12.16 17.39 -8.61
C ALA A 163 -11.81 17.95 -7.23
N LEU A 164 -12.28 17.27 -6.19
CA LEU A 164 -11.98 17.56 -4.80
C LEU A 164 -11.44 16.29 -4.15
N ASP A 165 -10.34 16.40 -3.43
CA ASP A 165 -9.74 15.28 -2.70
C ASP A 165 -9.68 15.58 -1.20
N ASP A 166 -10.32 14.74 -0.39
CA ASP A 166 -10.10 14.69 1.06
C ASP A 166 -9.24 13.48 1.37
N MET A 167 -7.94 13.74 1.53
CA MET A 167 -6.90 12.73 1.73
C MET A 167 -6.23 12.89 3.11
N SER A 168 -6.81 13.71 3.99
CA SER A 168 -6.25 14.13 5.27
C SER A 168 -6.02 12.97 6.24
N ILE A 169 -6.82 11.91 6.15
CA ILE A 169 -6.66 10.70 6.99
C ILE A 169 -5.23 10.11 6.88
N TYR A 170 -4.57 10.24 5.74
CA TYR A 170 -3.22 9.69 5.55
C TYR A 170 -2.15 10.41 6.38
N ASP A 171 -2.44 11.58 6.97
CA ASP A 171 -1.53 12.23 7.91
C ASP A 171 -1.29 11.38 9.17
N HIS A 172 -2.17 10.42 9.46
CA HIS A 172 -1.97 9.41 10.51
C HIS A 172 -0.97 8.31 10.13
N MET A 173 -0.57 8.19 8.86
CA MET A 173 0.45 7.23 8.41
C MET A 173 1.86 7.76 8.68
N THR A 174 2.13 8.13 9.94
CA THR A 174 3.39 8.72 10.39
C THR A 174 4.53 7.69 10.46
N PRO A 175 5.80 8.13 10.60
CA PRO A 175 6.90 7.21 10.91
C PRO A 175 6.68 6.33 12.16
N ASP A 176 5.94 6.81 13.16
CA ASP A 176 5.62 6.02 14.36
C ASP A 176 4.60 4.92 14.03
N PHE A 177 3.57 5.24 13.25
CA PHE A 177 2.62 4.26 12.72
C PHE A 177 3.33 3.17 11.91
N LEU A 178 4.29 3.56 11.06
CA LEU A 178 5.05 2.61 10.24
C LEU A 178 6.01 1.75 11.07
N ARG A 179 6.59 2.31 12.14
CA ARG A 179 7.50 1.57 13.04
C ARG A 179 6.84 0.34 13.65
N GLU A 180 5.59 0.44 14.05
CA GLU A 180 4.81 -0.70 14.59
C GLU A 180 4.63 -1.83 13.57
N ARG A 181 4.77 -1.52 12.28
CA ARG A 181 4.58 -2.44 11.14
C ARG A 181 5.90 -2.78 10.46
N MET A 182 7.03 -2.40 11.05
CA MET A 182 8.33 -2.56 10.40
C MET A 182 8.66 -4.03 10.13
N SER A 183 8.19 -4.97 10.96
CA SER A 183 8.45 -6.39 10.76
C SER A 183 7.82 -6.96 9.48
N ILE A 184 6.62 -6.54 9.09
CA ILE A 184 6.02 -6.97 7.81
C ILE A 184 6.68 -6.20 6.65
N ILE A 185 6.98 -4.93 6.84
CA ILE A 185 7.61 -4.10 5.80
C ILE A 185 9.01 -4.61 5.46
N GLU A 186 9.87 -4.86 6.46
CA GLU A 186 11.27 -5.22 6.25
C GLU A 186 11.47 -6.59 5.59
N ASN A 187 10.53 -7.51 5.80
CA ASN A 187 10.61 -8.89 5.31
C ASN A 187 9.90 -9.07 3.96
N ALA A 188 9.21 -8.04 3.45
CA ALA A 188 8.65 -8.05 2.10
C ALA A 188 9.77 -8.08 1.05
N ASP A 189 9.55 -8.75 -0.08
CA ASP A 189 10.53 -8.78 -1.18
C ASP A 189 10.55 -7.48 -1.97
N ILE A 190 9.39 -6.84 -2.10
CA ILE A 190 9.21 -5.53 -2.70
C ILE A 190 8.34 -4.69 -1.79
N LEU A 191 8.73 -3.44 -1.61
CA LEU A 191 7.91 -2.41 -0.98
C LEU A 191 7.33 -1.51 -2.07
N VAL A 192 6.01 -1.44 -2.15
CA VAL A 192 5.32 -0.51 -3.04
C VAL A 192 4.80 0.67 -2.23
N LEU A 193 5.08 1.89 -2.68
CA LEU A 193 4.58 3.12 -2.10
C LEU A 193 3.72 3.87 -3.12
N ASP A 194 2.72 4.61 -2.64
CA ASP A 194 2.19 5.74 -3.40
C ASP A 194 2.55 7.07 -2.73
N THR A 195 2.44 8.17 -3.46
CA THR A 195 2.78 9.50 -2.92
C THR A 195 1.66 10.15 -2.12
N ASN A 196 0.55 9.45 -1.81
CA ASN A 196 -0.49 10.01 -0.94
C ASN A 196 -0.03 10.10 0.52
N ILE A 197 0.84 9.19 0.96
CA ILE A 197 1.34 9.19 2.34
C ILE A 197 2.28 10.39 2.60
N PRO A 198 2.45 10.83 3.86
CA PRO A 198 3.29 11.97 4.20
C PRO A 198 4.74 11.81 3.72
N GLN A 199 5.35 12.90 3.26
CA GLN A 199 6.75 12.89 2.78
C GLN A 199 7.72 12.32 3.83
N LYS A 200 7.56 12.72 5.10
CA LYS A 200 8.40 12.20 6.21
C LYS A 200 8.32 10.68 6.34
N SER A 201 7.18 10.09 5.99
CA SER A 201 6.97 8.64 6.04
C SER A 201 7.62 7.94 4.86
N ILE A 202 7.53 8.52 3.65
CA ILE A 202 8.28 8.05 2.47
C ILE A 202 9.78 8.06 2.77
N GLU A 203 10.31 9.17 3.27
CA GLU A 203 11.72 9.32 3.64
C GLU A 203 12.15 8.29 4.67
N TRP A 204 11.34 8.10 5.72
CA TRP A 204 11.62 7.15 6.78
C TRP A 204 11.68 5.70 6.30
N LEU A 205 10.80 5.32 5.36
CA LEU A 205 10.79 4.00 4.72
C LEU A 205 12.00 3.80 3.82
N CYS A 206 12.29 4.78 2.94
CA CYS A 206 13.45 4.75 2.05
C CYS A 206 14.78 4.60 2.83
N ASP A 207 14.89 5.22 4.00
CA ASP A 207 16.10 5.15 4.81
C ASP A 207 16.31 3.77 5.47
N ARG A 208 15.23 3.01 5.70
CA ARG A 208 15.26 1.75 6.49
C ARG A 208 15.12 0.50 5.64
N TYR A 209 14.27 0.53 4.62
CA TYR A 209 14.05 -0.62 3.75
C TYR A 209 15.24 -0.82 2.81
N ARG A 210 15.65 -2.08 2.63
CA ARG A 210 16.92 -2.46 1.97
C ARG A 210 16.75 -3.23 0.67
N ARG A 211 15.52 -3.57 0.31
CA ARG A 211 15.16 -4.29 -0.92
C ARG A 211 14.49 -3.32 -1.90
N PRO A 212 14.10 -3.72 -3.12
CA PRO A 212 13.54 -2.82 -4.12
C PRO A 212 12.29 -2.05 -3.65
N ILE A 213 12.32 -0.73 -3.80
CA ILE A 213 11.18 0.16 -3.55
C ILE A 213 10.59 0.59 -4.89
N VAL A 214 9.32 0.27 -5.12
CA VAL A 214 8.55 0.75 -6.26
C VAL A 214 7.66 1.88 -5.78
N VAL A 215 7.66 3.02 -6.46
CA VAL A 215 6.80 4.16 -6.12
C VAL A 215 5.92 4.54 -7.29
N ARG A 216 4.62 4.68 -7.04
CA ARG A 216 3.67 5.29 -7.97
C ARG A 216 3.34 6.70 -7.52
N ALA A 217 3.73 7.70 -8.31
CA ALA A 217 3.28 9.06 -8.08
C ALA A 217 1.80 9.21 -8.44
N VAL A 218 1.07 10.01 -7.65
CA VAL A 218 -0.41 10.09 -7.72
C VAL A 218 -0.90 11.39 -8.34
N THR A 219 -0.25 12.50 -8.00
CA THR A 219 -0.55 13.83 -8.55
C THR A 219 0.72 14.65 -8.69
N ASP A 220 0.69 15.67 -9.53
CA ASP A 220 1.73 16.69 -9.65
C ASP A 220 2.08 17.35 -8.31
N ALA A 221 1.10 17.62 -7.45
CA ALA A 221 1.31 18.19 -6.12
C ALA A 221 1.99 17.23 -5.13
N LYS A 222 1.79 15.91 -5.30
CA LYS A 222 2.28 14.88 -4.38
C LYS A 222 3.57 14.21 -4.88
N ALA A 223 3.82 14.21 -6.18
CA ALA A 223 5.01 13.60 -6.78
C ALA A 223 6.33 14.14 -6.20
N PRO A 224 6.51 15.46 -5.96
CA PRO A 224 7.78 15.99 -5.44
C PRO A 224 8.23 15.40 -4.10
N ARG A 225 7.32 14.76 -3.34
CA ARG A 225 7.63 14.08 -2.07
C ARG A 225 8.70 12.98 -2.19
N VAL A 226 8.91 12.42 -3.40
CA VAL A 226 9.93 11.38 -3.61
C VAL A 226 11.32 11.92 -3.91
N LEU A 227 11.44 13.20 -4.27
CA LEU A 227 12.70 13.76 -4.80
C LEU A 227 13.84 13.71 -3.79
N SER A 228 13.56 13.81 -2.50
CA SER A 228 14.58 13.77 -1.43
C SER A 228 15.22 12.38 -1.26
N ARG A 229 14.65 11.33 -1.86
CA ARG A 229 15.08 9.94 -1.75
C ARG A 229 15.04 9.17 -3.08
N LEU A 230 15.17 9.88 -4.21
CA LEU A 230 15.10 9.27 -5.54
C LEU A 230 16.10 8.12 -5.70
N SER A 231 17.33 8.29 -5.20
CA SER A 231 18.40 7.27 -5.22
C SER A 231 18.13 6.00 -4.39
N ARG A 232 17.04 5.98 -3.61
CA ARG A 232 16.59 4.80 -2.85
C ARG A 232 15.40 4.11 -3.50
N ILE A 233 14.86 4.68 -4.56
CA ILE A 233 13.71 4.14 -5.31
C ILE A 233 14.27 3.34 -6.48
N ASP A 234 13.88 2.07 -6.53
CA ASP A 234 14.28 1.16 -7.61
C ASP A 234 13.50 1.49 -8.90
N THR A 235 12.18 1.67 -8.76
CA THR A 235 11.29 1.96 -9.88
C THR A 235 10.33 3.08 -9.51
N LEU A 236 10.28 4.14 -10.33
CA LEU A 236 9.35 5.25 -10.20
C LEU A 236 8.39 5.28 -11.39
N ILE A 237 7.09 5.23 -11.12
CA ILE A 237 6.03 5.20 -12.13
C ILE A 237 5.30 6.54 -12.12
N LEU A 238 5.28 7.22 -13.27
CA LEU A 238 4.76 8.58 -13.46
C LEU A 238 3.83 8.64 -14.68
N ASP A 239 2.84 9.54 -14.66
CA ASP A 239 2.14 9.99 -15.86
C ASP A 239 2.68 11.35 -16.32
N THR A 240 2.05 11.89 -17.36
CA THR A 240 2.37 13.17 -17.98
C THR A 240 2.43 14.32 -16.96
N ALA A 241 1.44 14.45 -16.08
CA ALA A 241 1.40 15.53 -15.09
C ALA A 241 2.55 15.44 -14.07
N GLU A 242 2.84 14.26 -13.51
CA GLU A 242 3.94 14.11 -12.57
C GLU A 242 5.31 14.24 -13.24
N SER A 243 5.43 13.81 -14.50
CA SER A 243 6.67 13.99 -15.27
C SER A 243 7.05 15.47 -15.40
N GLN A 244 6.06 16.33 -15.69
CA GLN A 244 6.24 17.77 -15.75
C GLN A 244 6.59 18.34 -14.38
N ALA A 245 5.90 17.91 -13.32
CA ALA A 245 6.14 18.39 -11.96
C ALA A 245 7.56 18.05 -11.45
N LEU A 246 8.05 16.85 -11.76
CA LEU A 246 9.36 16.39 -11.27
C LEU A 246 10.52 16.90 -12.11
N THR A 247 10.37 16.99 -13.43
CA THR A 247 11.50 17.24 -14.34
C THR A 247 11.40 18.53 -15.14
N GLY A 248 10.22 19.16 -15.18
CA GLY A 248 9.90 20.24 -16.11
C GLY A 248 9.62 19.75 -17.53
N ILE A 249 9.60 18.42 -17.78
CA ILE A 249 9.39 17.81 -19.09
C ILE A 249 8.00 17.18 -19.12
N ASN A 250 7.18 17.61 -20.09
CA ASN A 250 5.88 17.03 -20.36
C ASN A 250 6.04 15.73 -21.17
N ALA A 251 5.92 14.57 -20.53
CA ALA A 251 6.03 13.27 -21.19
C ALA A 251 4.69 12.89 -21.85
N VAL A 252 4.59 13.11 -23.17
CA VAL A 252 3.40 12.86 -24.00
C VAL A 252 3.64 11.84 -25.12
N ASP A 253 4.90 11.46 -25.31
CA ASP A 253 5.35 10.48 -26.29
C ASP A 253 6.58 9.74 -25.77
N GLU A 254 7.01 8.68 -26.46
CA GLU A 254 8.17 7.88 -26.06
C GLU A 254 9.45 8.72 -25.94
N ARG A 255 9.68 9.64 -26.88
CA ARG A 255 10.89 10.47 -26.91
C ARG A 255 10.96 11.39 -25.69
N SER A 256 9.87 12.04 -25.32
CA SER A 256 9.77 12.91 -24.15
C SER A 256 9.82 12.11 -22.85
N ALA A 257 9.22 10.92 -22.81
CA ALA A 257 9.33 9.99 -21.67
C ALA A 257 10.79 9.56 -21.43
N ILE A 258 11.54 9.19 -22.47
CA ILE A 258 12.97 8.84 -22.34
C ILE A 258 13.80 10.03 -21.82
N ARG A 259 13.52 11.26 -22.28
CA ARG A 259 14.20 12.46 -21.74
C ARG A 259 13.87 12.67 -20.26
N CYS A 260 12.61 12.54 -19.87
CA CYS A 260 12.17 12.63 -18.47
C CYS A 260 12.90 11.60 -17.61
N ALA A 261 12.90 10.32 -18.02
CA ALA A 261 13.60 9.24 -17.34
C ALA A 261 15.09 9.54 -17.17
N ASN A 262 15.77 10.01 -18.23
CA ASN A 262 17.19 10.37 -18.16
C ASN A 262 17.47 11.52 -17.18
N VAL A 263 16.56 12.49 -17.02
CA VAL A 263 16.70 13.56 -16.02
C VAL A 263 16.58 12.99 -14.62
N LEU A 264 15.62 12.09 -14.37
CA LEU A 264 15.43 11.46 -13.06
C LEU A 264 16.62 10.57 -12.69
N LEU A 265 17.06 9.69 -13.60
CA LEU A 265 18.23 8.83 -13.40
C LEU A 265 19.52 9.62 -13.09
N LYS A 266 19.67 10.83 -13.64
CA LYS A 266 20.81 11.71 -13.33
C LYS A 266 20.71 12.37 -11.96
N ARG A 267 19.49 12.51 -11.40
CA ARG A 267 19.25 13.13 -10.09
C ARG A 267 19.41 12.15 -8.93
N GLY A 268 19.37 10.85 -9.19
CA GLY A 268 19.58 9.80 -8.20
C GLY A 268 18.70 8.61 -8.46
#